data_AF-A0A8G2C6L4-F1
#
_entry.id   AF-A0A8G2C6L4-F1
#
_cell.length_a   1.000
_cell.length_b   1.000
_cell.length_c   1.000
_cell.angle_alpha   90.00
_cell.angle_beta   90.00
_cell.angle_gamma   90.00
#
_symmetry.space_group_name_H-M   'P 1'
#
loop_
_entity.id
_entity.type
_entity.pdbx_description
1 polymer ?
#
loop_
_entity_poly.entity_id
_entity_poly.type
_entity_poly.pdbx_seq_one_letter_code
_entity_poly.pdbx_strand_id
1 'polypeptide(L)' 'MAALHLKYLQELEEYMTSGHMQEDFECSPEERRLEMLEFLETLMDVAEVADETATKLIFKNSQLGALTGTK' A
#
# COMPACT_ATOMS: atom_id res chain seq x y z
N MET A 1 -18.61 5.54 6.28
CA MET A 1 -17.64 6.09 7.24
C MET A 1 -16.46 5.15 7.27
N ALA A 2 -15.43 5.45 6.49
CA ALA A 2 -14.20 4.66 6.49
C ALA A 2 -13.43 4.99 7.76
N ALA A 3 -13.67 4.22 8.83
CA ALA A 3 -12.53 3.92 9.68
C ALA A 3 -11.54 3.23 8.72
N LEU A 4 -10.45 3.93 8.38
CA LEU A 4 -9.32 3.35 7.65
C LEU A 4 -9.13 1.94 8.20
N HIS A 5 -9.25 0.91 7.35
CA HIS A 5 -9.16 -0.49 7.75
C HIS A 5 -7.70 -0.83 8.11
N LEU A 6 -7.13 -0.09 9.07
CA LEU A 6 -5.75 -0.19 9.52
C LEU A 6 -5.43 -1.60 9.98
N LYS A 7 -6.40 -2.25 10.64
CA LYS A 7 -6.30 -3.65 11.05
C LYS A 7 -6.04 -4.58 9.86
N TYR A 8 -6.72 -4.36 8.73
CA TYR A 8 -6.50 -5.16 7.52
C TYR A 8 -5.11 -4.92 6.93
N LEU A 9 -4.63 -3.67 6.91
CA LEU A 9 -3.27 -3.38 6.45
C LEU A 9 -2.20 -4.00 7.34
N GLN A 10 -2.42 -4.03 8.66
CA GLN A 10 -1.52 -4.69 9.61
C GLN A 10 -1.54 -6.21 9.46
N GLU A 11 -2.72 -6.82 9.31
CA GLU A 11 -2.86 -8.25 9.03
C GLU A 11 -2.19 -8.62 7.69
N LEU A 12 -2.29 -7.74 6.69
CA LEU A 12 -1.64 -7.93 5.40
C LEU A 12 -0.11 -7.83 5.49
N GLU A 13 0.41 -6.84 6.23
CA GLU A 13 1.84 -6.71 6.52
C GLU A 13 2.37 -7.96 7.25
N GLU A 14 1.64 -8.44 8.26
CA GLU A 14 1.99 -9.67 8.98
C GLU A 14 1.96 -10.88 8.05
N TYR A 15 0.95 -11.01 7.18
CA TYR A 15 0.88 -12.10 6.20
C TYR A 15 2.07 -12.10 5.22
N MET A 16 2.51 -10.92 4.76
CA MET A 16 3.67 -10.79 3.87
C MET A 16 5.01 -11.04 4.57
N THR A 17 5.13 -10.69 5.85
CA THR A 17 6.40 -10.77 6.59
C THR A 17 6.58 -12.05 7.41
N SER A 18 5.50 -12.78 7.72
CA SER A 18 5.51 -14.03 8.49
C SER A 18 6.03 -15.25 7.73
N GLY A 19 6.15 -15.17 6.40
CA GLY A 19 6.47 -16.30 5.53
C GLY A 19 5.25 -17.09 5.07
N HIS A 20 4.07 -16.88 5.65
CA HIS A 20 2.83 -17.56 5.24
C HIS A 20 2.45 -17.30 3.80
N MET A 21 2.64 -16.06 3.30
CA MET A 21 2.40 -15.77 1.88
C MET A 21 3.30 -16.60 0.96
N GLN A 22 4.57 -16.83 1.33
CA GLN A 22 5.47 -17.65 0.54
C GLN A 22 5.01 -19.11 0.52
N GLU A 23 4.66 -19.66 1.68
CA GLU A 23 4.13 -21.03 1.81
C GLU A 23 2.87 -21.21 0.95
N ASP A 24 1.92 -20.28 1.04
CA ASP A 24 0.69 -20.28 0.26
C ASP A 24 0.99 -20.19 -1.24
N PHE A 25 1.93 -19.35 -1.64
CA PHE A 25 2.33 -19.20 -3.03
C PHE A 25 2.92 -20.49 -3.59
N GLU A 26 3.85 -21.12 -2.87
CA GLU A 26 4.50 -22.37 -3.27
C GLU A 26 3.50 -23.55 -3.34
N CYS A 27 2.54 -23.60 -2.42
CA CYS A 27 1.52 -24.65 -2.36
C CYS A 27 0.33 -24.41 -3.32
N SER A 28 0.25 -23.24 -3.96
CA SER A 28 -0.87 -22.85 -4.83
C SER A 28 -0.71 -23.33 -6.28
N PRO A 29 -1.82 -23.64 -6.97
CA PRO A 29 -1.80 -23.84 -8.41
C PRO A 29 -1.45 -22.55 -9.14
N GLU A 30 -1.03 -22.67 -10.40
CA GLU A 30 -0.54 -21.54 -11.21
C GLU A 30 -1.53 -20.37 -11.29
N GLU A 31 -2.80 -20.64 -11.55
CA GLU A 31 -3.86 -19.61 -11.59
C GLU A 31 -3.90 -18.77 -10.31
N ARG A 32 -3.89 -19.44 -9.15
CA ARG A 32 -3.89 -18.76 -7.85
C ARG A 32 -2.60 -17.98 -7.60
N ARG A 33 -1.45 -18.48 -8.06
CA ARG A 33 -0.19 -17.72 -7.98
C ARG A 33 -0.27 -16.44 -8.81
N LEU A 34 -0.89 -16.48 -9.99
CA LEU A 34 -1.08 -15.29 -10.82
C LEU A 34 -1.98 -14.27 -10.13
N GLU A 35 -3.10 -14.70 -9.52
CA GLU A 35 -3.96 -13.84 -8.71
C GLU A 35 -3.20 -13.17 -7.55
N MET A 36 -2.33 -13.92 -6.86
CA MET A 36 -1.50 -13.39 -5.78
C MET A 36 -0.50 -12.33 -6.29
N LEU A 37 0.11 -12.55 -7.46
CA LEU A 37 1.02 -11.57 -8.07
C LEU A 37 0.29 -10.30 -8.50
N GLU A 38 -0.89 -10.43 -9.13
CA GLU A 38 -1.73 -9.30 -9.52
C GLU A 38 -2.16 -8.48 -8.29
N PHE A 39 -2.49 -9.16 -7.20
CA PHE A 39 -2.80 -8.50 -5.93
C PHE A 39 -1.61 -7.70 -5.39
N LEU A 40 -0.39 -8.26 -5.41
CA LEU A 40 0.82 -7.58 -4.96
C LEU A 40 1.16 -6.37 -5.85
N GLU A 41 1.06 -6.52 -7.16
CA GLU A 41 1.26 -5.43 -8.12
C GLU A 41 0.28 -4.27 -7.84
N THR A 42 -1.00 -4.58 -7.68
CA THR A 42 -2.02 -3.58 -7.36
C THR A 42 -1.75 -2.92 -6.00
N LEU A 43 -1.30 -3.67 -4.99
CA LEU A 43 -0.96 -3.12 -3.68
C LEU A 43 0.22 -2.13 -3.78
N MET A 44 1.22 -2.42 -4.61
CA MET A 44 2.35 -1.53 -4.87
C MET A 44 1.90 -0.22 -5.52
N ASP A 45 1.03 -0.29 -6.54
CA ASP A 45 0.46 0.90 -7.18
C ASP A 45 -0.33 1.76 -6.18
N VAL A 46 -1.13 1.12 -5.31
CA VAL A 46 -1.87 1.83 -4.26
C VAL A 46 -0.93 2.46 -3.24
N ALA A 47 0.18 1.80 -2.90
CA ALA A 47 1.20 2.34 -2.00
C ALA A 47 1.89 3.59 -2.58
N GLU A 48 2.19 3.59 -3.89
CA GLU A 48 2.72 4.77 -4.59
C GLU A 48 1.72 5.94 -4.54
N VAL A 49 0.44 5.67 -4.86
CA VAL A 49 -0.62 6.69 -4.76
C VAL A 49 -0.77 7.20 -3.32
N ALA A 50 -0.64 6.32 -2.32
CA ALA A 50 -0.70 6.68 -0.92
C ALA A 50 0.47 7.60 -0.52
N ASP A 51 1.69 7.32 -0.99
CA ASP A 51 2.86 8.16 -0.75
C ASP A 51 2.71 9.55 -1.39
N GLU A 52 2.29 9.61 -2.66
CA GLU A 52 2.00 10.88 -3.32
C GLU A 52 0.94 11.69 -2.57
N THR A 53 -0.09 11.00 -2.08
CA THR A 53 -1.18 11.62 -1.33
C THR A 53 -0.67 12.14 0.01
N ALA A 54 0.14 11.36 0.73
CA ALA A 54 0.77 11.77 1.98
C ALA A 54 1.68 12.99 1.76
N THR A 55 2.51 12.95 0.72
CA THR A 55 3.34 14.08 0.27
C THR A 55 2.48 15.32 0.04
N LYS A 56 1.44 15.23 -0.79
CA LYS A 56 0.52 16.37 -1.06
C LYS A 56 -0.13 16.90 0.22
N LEU A 57 -0.54 16.04 1.14
CA LEU A 57 -1.17 16.42 2.42
C LEU A 57 -0.17 17.09 3.37
N ILE A 58 1.05 16.58 3.47
CA ILE A 58 2.11 17.15 4.30
C ILE A 58 2.55 18.50 3.72
N PHE A 59 2.82 18.58 2.41
CA PHE A 59 3.29 19.81 1.77
C PHE A 59 2.23 20.92 1.75
N LYS A 60 0.95 20.61 1.52
CA LYS A 60 -0.14 21.60 1.61
C LYS A 60 -0.31 22.20 3.00
N ASN A 61 0.04 21.45 4.05
CA ASN A 61 -0.10 21.88 5.44
C ASN A 61 1.23 22.36 6.08
N SER A 62 2.36 22.12 5.42
CA SER A 62 3.66 22.63 5.87
C SER A 62 3.81 24.11 5.51
N GLN A 63 4.48 24.89 6.37
CA GLN A 63 4.92 26.26 6.06
C GLN A 63 5.70 26.37 4.73
N LEU A 64 6.21 25.25 4.19
CA LEU A 64 6.86 25.21 2.89
C LEU A 64 5.92 25.57 1.74
N GLY A 65 4.64 25.16 1.77
CA GLY A 65 3.65 25.56 0.76
C GLY A 65 3.32 27.06 0.77
N ALA A 66 3.52 27.72 1.91
CA ALA A 66 3.40 29.17 2.04
C ALA A 66 4.67 29.93 1.59
N LEU A 67 5.84 29.27 1.56
CA LEU A 67 7.12 29.84 1.15
C LEU A 67 7.47 29.58 -0.33
N THR A 68 6.94 28.52 -0.95
CA THR A 68 7.25 28.16 -2.35
C THR A 68 6.45 28.91 -3.40
N GLY A 69 5.60 29.89 -3.02
CA GLY A 69 5.12 30.92 -3.94
C GLY A 69 4.59 30.39 -5.27
N THR A 70 3.59 29.51 -5.24
CA THR A 70 2.78 29.28 -6.45
C THR A 70 1.99 30.54 -6.74
N LYS A 71 2.47 31.32 -7.72
CA LYS A 71 1.58 32.08 -8.59
C LYS A 71 0.77 31.13 -9.45
#